data_AF-K1LNA2-F1
#
_entry.id   AF-K1LNA2-F1
#
_cell.length_a   1.000
_cell.length_b   1.000
_cell.length_c   1.000
_cell.angle_alpha   90.00
_cell.angle_beta   90.00
_cell.angle_gamma   90.00
#
_symmetry.space_group_name_H-M   'P 1'
#
loop_
_entity.id
_entity.type
_entity.pdbx_description
1 polymer ?
#
loop_
_entity_poly.entity_id
_entity_poly.type
_entity_poly.pdbx_seq_one_letter_code
_entity_poly.pdbx_strand_id
1 'polypeptide(L)'
;MLLSSTNKNEKVVLGLLSLNIKNTETDLTASEILENYRQSEDFELYLYKDPETDNFVGLLGAEHRFANQEDGKVQETILINRISVIPSFEDEAIDYQMYKSLKMMYPQAQISGAIQYHTLDQVASFAARYQAENDPSSEED
;
A
#
# COMPACT_ATOMS: atom_id res chain seq x y z
N MET A 1 -3.97 11.67 -2.36
CA MET A 1 -3.46 11.14 -3.66
C MET A 1 -2.24 10.27 -3.41
N LEU A 2 -2.19 9.07 -4.00
CA LEU A 2 -1.07 8.14 -3.86
C LEU A 2 -0.03 8.37 -4.97
N LEU A 3 1.26 8.40 -4.63
CA LEU A 3 2.36 8.77 -5.53
C LEU A 3 3.56 7.82 -5.41
N SER A 4 3.98 7.23 -6.54
CA SER A 4 5.23 6.45 -6.63
C SER A 4 6.43 7.27 -6.14
N SER A 5 7.17 6.70 -5.18
CA SER A 5 8.20 7.39 -4.42
C SER A 5 9.43 6.53 -4.09
N THR A 6 9.59 5.31 -4.60
CA THR A 6 10.78 4.46 -4.36
C THR A 6 12.11 5.21 -4.58
N ASN A 7 12.16 6.05 -5.61
CA ASN A 7 13.34 6.82 -6.01
C ASN A 7 13.16 8.34 -5.81
N LYS A 8 12.18 8.78 -5.00
CA LYS A 8 11.85 10.20 -4.78
C LYS A 8 11.56 10.45 -3.30
N ASN A 9 11.53 11.72 -2.89
CA ASN A 9 11.07 12.11 -1.54
C ASN A 9 11.76 11.35 -0.38
N GLU A 10 13.05 11.02 -0.55
CA GLU A 10 13.76 10.04 0.29
C GLU A 10 13.62 10.30 1.80
N LYS A 11 13.78 11.56 2.23
CA LYS A 11 13.65 11.92 3.66
C LYS A 11 12.27 11.58 4.23
N VAL A 12 11.21 11.80 3.45
CA VAL A 12 9.83 11.51 3.84
C VAL A 12 9.60 10.00 3.89
N VAL A 13 10.08 9.28 2.87
CA VAL A 13 10.03 7.82 2.82
C VAL A 13 10.73 7.21 4.03
N LEU A 14 11.97 7.62 4.34
CA LEU A 14 12.71 7.14 5.50
C LEU A 14 11.97 7.41 6.81
N GLY A 15 11.41 8.61 6.96
CA GLY A 15 10.62 8.99 8.14
C GLY A 15 9.41 8.07 8.34
N LEU A 16 8.62 7.84 7.30
CA LEU A 16 7.43 6.98 7.37
C LEU A 16 7.76 5.50 7.50
N LEU A 17 8.83 5.01 6.85
CA LEU A 17 9.33 3.65 7.05
C LEU A 17 9.71 3.41 8.51
N SER A 18 10.32 4.40 9.16
CA SER A 18 10.77 4.27 10.56
C SER A 18 9.65 4.03 11.57
N LEU A 19 8.40 4.39 11.24
CA LEU A 19 7.24 4.15 12.09
C LEU A 19 6.94 2.65 12.27
N ASN A 20 7.26 1.83 11.28
CA ASN A 20 6.98 0.39 11.28
C ASN A 20 8.13 -0.48 11.79
N ILE A 21 9.34 0.07 11.96
CA ILE A 21 10.53 -0.70 12.32
C ILE A 21 10.44 -1.28 13.73
N LYS A 22 9.73 -0.59 14.64
CA LYS A 22 9.58 -1.07 16.03
C LYS A 22 8.70 -2.31 16.17
N ASN A 23 7.90 -2.63 15.15
CA ASN A 23 6.90 -3.70 15.19
C ASN A 23 7.27 -4.92 14.34
N THR A 24 8.44 -4.92 13.68
CA THR A 24 8.92 -6.03 12.85
C THR A 24 10.14 -6.69 13.48
N GLU A 25 10.19 -8.02 13.54
CA GLU A 25 11.32 -8.82 14.09
C GLU A 25 12.63 -8.74 13.26
N THR A 26 12.77 -7.73 12.40
CA THR A 26 13.94 -7.54 11.53
C THR A 26 14.77 -6.36 12.04
N ASP A 27 16.05 -6.57 12.34
CA ASP A 27 17.03 -5.54 12.74
C ASP A 27 17.37 -4.52 11.62
N LEU A 28 16.51 -4.39 10.59
CA LEU A 28 16.73 -3.51 9.46
C LEU A 28 16.35 -2.06 9.79
N THR A 29 17.21 -1.15 9.41
CA THR A 29 16.96 0.30 9.42
C THR A 29 16.04 0.72 8.26
N ALA A 30 15.47 1.93 8.34
CA ALA A 30 14.62 2.48 7.28
C ALA A 30 15.38 2.59 5.95
N SER A 31 16.68 2.90 6.02
CA SER A 31 17.55 3.01 4.85
C SER A 31 17.80 1.65 4.19
N GLU A 32 18.04 0.60 4.97
CA GLU A 32 18.20 -0.76 4.43
C GLU A 32 16.89 -1.27 3.83
N ILE A 33 15.76 -0.98 4.46
CA ILE A 33 14.45 -1.29 3.88
C ILE A 33 14.28 -0.58 2.54
N LEU A 34 14.52 0.74 2.47
CA LEU A 34 14.42 1.49 1.21
C LEU A 34 15.34 0.92 0.12
N GLU A 35 16.56 0.55 0.48
CA GLU A 35 17.51 -0.05 -0.46
C GLU A 35 17.00 -1.39 -1.00
N ASN A 36 16.38 -2.23 -0.17
CA ASN A 36 15.77 -3.48 -0.63
C ASN A 36 14.65 -3.24 -1.67
N TYR A 37 13.84 -2.19 -1.52
CA TYR A 37 12.84 -1.84 -2.54
C TYR A 37 13.49 -1.35 -3.84
N ARG A 38 14.68 -0.75 -3.78
CA ARG A 38 15.40 -0.27 -4.97
C ARG A 38 16.09 -1.38 -5.75
N GLN A 39 16.32 -2.53 -5.12
CA GLN A 39 17.02 -3.67 -5.74
C GLN A 39 16.14 -4.50 -6.67
N SER A 40 14.81 -4.34 -6.63
CA SER A 40 13.88 -5.09 -7.47
C SER A 40 12.82 -4.15 -8.06
N GLU A 41 12.58 -4.30 -9.36
CA GLU A 41 11.53 -3.55 -10.08
C GLU A 41 10.12 -3.98 -9.67
N ASP A 42 9.97 -5.15 -9.06
CA ASP A 42 8.68 -5.65 -8.56
C ASP A 42 8.26 -4.94 -7.27
N PHE A 43 9.17 -4.26 -6.58
CA PHE A 43 8.90 -3.61 -5.31
C PHE A 43 8.71 -2.10 -5.49
N GLU A 44 7.62 -1.59 -4.94
CA GLU A 44 7.29 -0.17 -5.04
C GLU A 44 6.87 0.43 -3.70
N LEU A 45 7.36 1.64 -3.43
CA LEU A 45 6.95 2.48 -2.33
C LEU A 45 6.12 3.63 -2.85
N TYR A 46 4.96 3.81 -2.25
CA TYR A 46 4.07 4.92 -2.52
C TYR A 46 3.97 5.83 -1.29
N LEU A 47 3.89 7.14 -1.53
CA LEU A 47 3.53 8.11 -0.51
C LEU A 47 2.10 8.60 -0.75
N TYR A 48 1.32 8.71 0.32
CA TYR A 48 0.02 9.35 0.28
C TYR A 48 0.14 10.81 0.67
N LYS A 49 -0.25 11.67 -0.26
CA LYS A 49 -0.36 13.11 -0.08
C LYS A 49 -1.80 13.46 0.29
N ASP A 50 -2.00 14.01 1.47
CA ASP A 50 -3.30 14.49 1.93
C ASP A 50 -3.76 15.66 1.03
N PRO A 51 -4.97 15.59 0.42
CA PRO A 51 -5.47 16.66 -0.42
C PRO A 51 -5.78 17.97 0.32
N GLU A 52 -6.03 17.93 1.64
CA GLU A 52 -6.39 19.14 2.39
C GLU A 52 -5.15 19.96 2.77
N THR A 53 -4.11 19.28 3.27
CA THR A 53 -2.90 19.96 3.76
C THR A 53 -1.73 19.95 2.78
N ASP A 54 -1.83 19.22 1.68
CA ASP A 54 -0.76 18.99 0.70
C ASP A 54 0.51 18.35 1.32
N ASN A 55 0.37 17.70 2.48
CA ASN A 55 1.47 17.01 3.16
C ASN A 55 1.48 15.51 2.85
N PHE A 56 2.66 14.91 2.92
CA PHE A 56 2.78 13.45 2.90
C PHE A 56 2.50 12.89 4.30
N VAL A 57 1.46 12.07 4.41
CA VAL A 57 0.95 11.59 5.71
C VAL A 57 0.87 10.07 5.82
N GLY A 58 1.09 9.36 4.71
CA GLY A 58 1.08 7.89 4.69
C GLY A 58 2.08 7.32 3.70
N LEU A 59 2.44 6.06 3.93
CA LEU A 59 3.29 5.25 3.06
C LEU A 59 2.65 3.88 2.87
N LEU A 60 2.70 3.39 1.63
CA LEU A 60 2.28 2.04 1.26
C LEU A 60 3.43 1.37 0.51
N GLY A 61 3.86 0.21 0.99
CA GLY A 61 4.79 -0.66 0.27
C GLY A 61 4.05 -1.80 -0.41
N ALA A 62 4.42 -2.08 -1.65
CA ALA A 62 3.82 -3.10 -2.47
C ALA A 62 4.87 -3.97 -3.19
N GLU A 63 4.51 -5.21 -3.44
CA GLU A 63 5.21 -6.12 -4.35
C GLU A 63 4.24 -6.50 -5.49
N HIS A 64 4.63 -6.25 -6.73
CA HIS A 64 3.88 -6.58 -7.93
C HIS A 64 4.31 -7.97 -8.41
N ARG A 65 3.35 -8.86 -8.60
CA ARG A 65 3.58 -10.21 -9.13
C ARG A 65 2.74 -10.42 -10.37
N PHE A 66 3.37 -10.92 -11.42
CA PHE A 66 2.72 -11.21 -12.69
C PHE A 66 2.71 -12.72 -12.93
N ALA A 67 1.52 -13.28 -13.14
CA ALA A 67 1.34 -14.69 -13.47
C ALA A 67 0.66 -14.84 -14.82
N ASN A 68 1.20 -15.74 -15.65
CA ASN A 68 0.55 -16.13 -16.89
C ASN A 68 -0.66 -17.03 -16.56
N GLN A 69 -1.80 -16.72 -17.15
CA GLN A 69 -3.00 -17.53 -17.09
C GLN A 69 -3.08 -18.49 -18.29
N GLU A 70 -3.85 -19.57 -18.13
CA GLU A 70 -4.03 -20.60 -19.16
C GLU A 70 -4.65 -20.05 -20.46
N ASP A 71 -5.41 -18.95 -20.37
CA ASP A 71 -6.00 -18.24 -21.52
C ASP A 71 -5.04 -17.23 -22.18
N GLY A 72 -3.78 -17.19 -21.76
CA GLY A 72 -2.73 -16.30 -22.28
C GLY A 72 -2.78 -14.88 -21.71
N LYS A 73 -3.65 -14.59 -20.73
CA LYS A 73 -3.65 -13.29 -20.04
C LYS A 73 -2.60 -13.23 -18.94
N VAL A 74 -2.11 -12.04 -18.65
CA VAL A 74 -1.26 -11.78 -17.49
C VAL A 74 -2.15 -11.25 -16.37
N GLN A 75 -2.18 -11.99 -15.25
CA GLN A 75 -2.82 -11.51 -14.03
C GLN A 75 -1.77 -10.83 -13.16
N GLU A 76 -2.04 -9.58 -12.81
CA GLU A 76 -1.27 -8.86 -11.80
C GLU A 76 -1.88 -9.09 -10.42
N THR A 77 -1.01 -9.42 -9.47
CA THR A 77 -1.31 -9.47 -8.04
C THR A 77 -0.39 -8.51 -7.32
N ILE A 78 -0.98 -7.57 -6.56
CA ILE A 78 -0.25 -6.61 -5.75
C ILE A 78 -0.34 -7.03 -4.29
N LEU A 79 0.80 -7.33 -3.69
CA LEU A 79 0.90 -7.66 -2.27
C LEU A 79 1.32 -6.41 -1.49
N ILE A 80 0.41 -5.85 -0.73
CA ILE A 80 0.71 -4.77 0.20
C ILE A 80 1.50 -5.36 1.36
N ASN A 81 2.76 -4.97 1.48
CA ASN A 81 3.69 -5.50 2.48
C ASN A 81 4.03 -4.48 3.56
N ARG A 82 3.72 -3.18 3.38
CA ARG A 82 3.91 -2.16 4.42
C ARG A 82 2.81 -1.12 4.35
N ILE A 83 2.35 -0.66 5.51
CA ILE A 83 1.41 0.45 5.65
C ILE A 83 1.89 1.29 6.83
N SER A 84 2.24 2.56 6.59
CA SER A 84 2.52 3.53 7.65
C SER A 84 1.57 4.71 7.51
N VAL A 85 1.05 5.22 8.62
CA VAL A 85 0.33 6.50 8.69
C VAL A 85 0.96 7.33 9.81
N ILE A 86 1.08 8.64 9.63
CA ILE A 86 1.49 9.53 10.72
C ILE A 86 0.40 9.47 11.80
N PRO A 87 0.73 9.22 13.09
CA PRO A 87 -0.27 8.98 14.14
C PRO A 87 -1.36 10.04 14.27
N SER A 88 -1.05 11.31 14.01
CA SER A 88 -2.03 12.40 14.05
C SER A 88 -3.09 12.35 12.94
N PHE A 89 -2.94 11.47 11.96
CA PHE A 89 -3.85 11.28 10.82
C PHE A 89 -4.51 9.88 10.82
N GLU A 90 -4.32 9.06 11.86
CA GLU A 90 -4.88 7.69 11.90
C GLU A 90 -6.42 7.68 11.93
N ASP A 91 -7.04 8.65 12.62
CA ASP A 91 -8.50 8.77 12.73
C ASP A 91 -9.20 9.12 11.40
N GLU A 92 -8.44 9.49 10.37
CA GLU A 92 -8.96 9.88 9.05
C GLU A 92 -9.06 8.69 8.07
N ALA A 93 -8.81 7.47 8.54
CA ALA A 93 -8.79 6.26 7.71
C ALA A 93 -7.87 6.39 6.47
N ILE A 94 -6.73 7.07 6.64
CA ILE A 94 -5.75 7.32 5.56
C ILE A 94 -5.27 6.02 4.93
N ASP A 95 -5.06 4.98 5.73
CA ASP A 95 -4.70 3.64 5.26
C ASP A 95 -5.71 3.06 4.27
N TYR A 96 -7.00 3.21 4.54
CA TYR A 96 -8.06 2.83 3.60
C TYR A 96 -8.09 3.74 2.37
N GLN A 97 -7.86 5.05 2.51
CA GLN A 97 -7.74 5.94 1.36
C GLN A 97 -6.55 5.58 0.45
N MET A 98 -5.44 5.11 1.03
CA MET A 98 -4.30 4.57 0.28
C MET A 98 -4.68 3.32 -0.48
N TYR A 99 -5.39 2.38 0.16
CA TYR A 99 -5.90 1.19 -0.52
C TYR A 99 -6.80 1.53 -1.71
N LYS A 100 -7.77 2.43 -1.52
CA LYS A 100 -8.65 2.90 -2.61
C LYS A 100 -7.86 3.52 -3.76
N SER A 101 -6.89 4.38 -3.42
CA SER A 101 -6.02 5.00 -4.42
C SER A 101 -5.24 3.97 -5.22
N LEU A 102 -4.70 2.94 -4.54
CA LEU A 102 -4.01 1.83 -5.20
C LEU A 102 -4.95 1.03 -6.11
N LYS A 103 -6.17 0.72 -5.65
CA LYS A 103 -7.17 0.00 -6.45
C LYS A 103 -7.62 0.81 -7.68
N MET A 104 -7.71 2.12 -7.58
CA MET A 104 -7.99 2.99 -8.73
C MET A 104 -6.83 3.04 -9.74
N MET A 105 -5.58 3.00 -9.27
CA MET A 105 -4.41 2.93 -10.16
C MET A 105 -4.30 1.58 -10.88
N TYR A 106 -4.66 0.49 -10.20
CA TYR A 106 -4.58 -0.88 -10.71
C TYR A 106 -5.96 -1.58 -10.65
N PRO A 107 -6.94 -1.15 -11.47
CA PRO A 107 -8.32 -1.60 -11.35
C PRO A 107 -8.49 -3.12 -11.56
N GLN A 108 -7.65 -3.73 -12.41
CA GLN A 108 -7.70 -5.15 -12.74
C GLN A 108 -6.80 -6.03 -11.86
N ALA A 109 -5.92 -5.43 -11.05
CA ALA A 109 -5.05 -6.19 -10.17
C ALA A 109 -5.84 -6.79 -8.99
N GLN A 110 -5.45 -8.01 -8.60
CA GLN A 110 -5.83 -8.57 -7.31
C GLN A 110 -4.95 -7.94 -6.24
N ILE A 111 -5.54 -7.34 -5.20
CA ILE A 111 -4.78 -6.71 -4.11
C ILE A 111 -4.99 -7.54 -2.84
N SER A 112 -3.90 -7.91 -2.17
CA SER A 112 -3.91 -8.65 -0.91
C SER A 112 -2.82 -8.13 0.03
N GLY A 113 -2.94 -8.41 1.33
CA GLY A 113 -1.85 -8.20 2.27
C GLY A 113 -0.84 -9.35 2.24
N ALA A 114 0.39 -9.06 2.66
CA ALA A 114 1.47 -10.02 2.75
C ALA A 114 1.56 -10.63 4.17
N ILE A 115 1.53 -11.97 4.25
CA ILE A 115 1.56 -12.71 5.52
C ILE A 115 2.80 -12.37 6.35
N GLN A 116 3.98 -12.35 5.71
CA GLN A 116 5.27 -12.09 6.37
C GLN A 116 5.34 -10.72 7.05
N TYR A 117 4.50 -9.78 6.62
CA TYR A 117 4.49 -8.41 7.15
C TYR A 117 3.23 -8.11 7.97
N HIS A 118 2.43 -9.13 8.29
CA HIS A 118 1.22 -9.01 9.11
C HIS A 118 0.17 -8.02 8.56
N THR A 119 0.17 -7.76 7.25
CA THR A 119 -0.80 -6.87 6.60
C THR A 119 -2.02 -7.60 6.04
N LEU A 120 -2.05 -8.95 6.08
CA LEU A 120 -3.11 -9.76 5.50
C LEU A 120 -4.51 -9.35 5.96
N ASP A 121 -4.74 -9.35 7.28
CA ASP A 121 -6.08 -9.12 7.85
C ASP A 121 -6.56 -7.68 7.62
N GLN A 122 -5.65 -6.71 7.78
CA GLN A 122 -5.96 -5.30 7.54
C GLN A 122 -6.37 -5.06 6.07
N VAL A 123 -5.59 -5.60 5.12
CA VAL A 123 -5.89 -5.43 3.70
C VAL A 123 -7.13 -6.22 3.27
N ALA A 124 -7.38 -7.39 3.87
CA ALA A 124 -8.62 -8.13 3.63
C ALA A 124 -9.86 -7.34 4.08
N SER A 125 -9.78 -6.67 5.24
CA SER A 125 -10.82 -5.75 5.73
C SER A 125 -11.05 -4.59 4.75
N PHE A 126 -9.98 -3.99 4.22
CA PHE A 126 -10.11 -2.94 3.19
C PHE A 126 -10.74 -3.44 1.91
N ALA A 127 -10.37 -4.64 1.44
CA ALA A 127 -10.96 -5.23 0.24
C ALA A 127 -12.46 -5.49 0.42
N ALA A 128 -12.89 -6.03 1.56
CA ALA A 128 -14.29 -6.25 1.87
C ALA A 128 -15.08 -4.93 1.94
N ARG A 129 -14.53 -3.91 2.62
CA ARG A 129 -15.12 -2.57 2.69
C ARG A 129 -15.27 -1.95 1.30
N TYR A 130 -14.23 -2.03 0.47
CA TYR A 130 -14.25 -1.49 -0.89
C TYR A 130 -15.30 -2.18 -1.76
N GLN A 131 -15.44 -3.50 -1.66
CA GLN A 131 -16.49 -4.23 -2.37
C GLN A 131 -17.87 -3.77 -1.93
N ALA A 132 -18.12 -3.65 -0.63
CA ALA A 132 -19.41 -3.17 -0.12
C ALA A 132 -19.75 -1.74 -0.58
N GLU A 133 -18.76 -0.84 -0.64
CA GLU A 133 -18.93 0.54 -1.12
C GLU A 133 -19.18 0.64 -2.64
N ASN A 134 -18.83 -0.40 -3.42
CA ASN A 134 -18.93 -0.40 -4.88
C ASN A 134 -19.88 -1.50 -5.41
N ASP A 135 -20.64 -2.15 -4.52
CA ASP A 135 -21.66 -3.12 -4.92
C ASP A 135 -22.91 -2.35 -5.40
N PRO A 136 -23.29 -2.47 -6.69
CA PRO A 136 -24.47 -1.80 -7.24
C PRO A 136 -25.79 -2.19 -6.55
N SER A 137 -25.79 -3.26 -5.76
CA SER A 137 -26.95 -3.73 -4.97
C SER A 137 -27.24 -2.87 -3.72
N SER A 138 -26.34 -1.94 -3.36
CA SER A 138 -26.44 -1.12 -2.15
C SER A 138 -27.11 0.25 -2.35
N GLU A 139 -27.51 0.59 -3.58
CA GLU A 139 -28.23 1.82 -3.93
C GLU A 139 -29.77 1.64 -4.04
N GLU A 140 -30.29 0.42 -3.83
CA GLU A 140 -31.73 0.14 -3.82
C GLU A 140 -32.25 -0.11 -2.39
N ASP A 141 -32.31 0.93 -1.55
CA ASP A 141 -33.13 0.97 -0.32
C ASP A 141 -33.62 2.40 -0.02
#